data_AF-A0A832UM02-F1
#
_entry.id   AF-A0A832UM02-F1
#
_cell.length_a   1.000
_cell.length_b   1.000
_cell.length_c   1.000
_cell.angle_alpha   90.00
_cell.angle_beta   90.00
_cell.angle_gamma   90.00
#
_symmetry.space_group_name_H-M   'P 1'
#
loop_
_entity.id
_entity.type
_entity.pdbx_description
1 polymer ?
#
loop_
_entity_poly.entity_id
_entity_poly.type
_entity_poly.pdbx_seq_one_letter_code
_entity_poly.pdbx_strand_id
1 'polypeptide(L)' 'MNVQGSPGKNDYLLVLNQLGECLGFGRALASLDSQTKSSQVAIKNISDIGDFLRRER' A
#
# COMPACT_ATOMS: atom_id res chain seq x y z
N MET A 1 -1.06 -3.28 11.08
CA MET A 1 -1.53 -2.58 9.88
C MET A 1 -3.02 -2.34 10.06
N ASN A 2 -3.47 -1.09 9.96
CA ASN A 2 -4.91 -0.79 9.96
C ASN A 2 -5.38 -0.72 8.50
N VAL A 3 -6.45 -1.45 8.16
CA VAL A 3 -7.00 -1.49 6.81
C VAL A 3 -8.40 -0.89 6.89
N GLN A 4 -8.64 0.17 6.13
CA GLN A 4 -9.96 0.78 5.97
C GLN A 4 -10.61 0.25 4.70
N GLY A 5 -11.88 -0.15 4.78
CA GLY A 5 -12.61 -0.80 3.70
C GLY A 5 -12.45 -2.32 3.67
N SER A 6 -12.88 -2.96 2.58
CA SER A 6 -12.78 -4.41 2.37
C SER A 6 -12.04 -4.73 1.06
N PRO A 7 -10.72 -4.45 0.99
CA PRO A 7 -9.96 -4.64 -0.24
C PRO A 7 -9.70 -6.13 -0.51
N GLY A 8 -10.11 -6.56 -1.70
CA GLY A 8 -9.82 -7.87 -2.24
C GLY A 8 -8.45 -7.93 -2.90
N LYS A 9 -8.08 -9.15 -3.31
CA LYS A 9 -6.91 -9.38 -4.15
C LYS A 9 -7.04 -8.57 -5.45
N ASN A 10 -5.95 -7.93 -5.86
CA ASN A 10 -5.85 -7.05 -7.02
C ASN A 10 -6.55 -5.68 -6.91
N ASP A 11 -7.17 -5.35 -5.78
CA ASP A 11 -7.70 -3.99 -5.59
C ASP A 11 -6.57 -2.97 -5.44
N TYR A 12 -6.88 -1.74 -5.81
CA TYR A 12 -5.97 -0.61 -5.63
C TYR A 12 -6.05 -0.05 -4.21
N LEU A 13 -4.89 0.32 -3.68
CA LEU A 13 -4.73 0.73 -2.30
C LEU A 13 -3.88 2.00 -2.21
N LEU A 14 -4.26 2.85 -1.28
CA LEU A 14 -3.47 3.99 -0.83
C LEU A 14 -2.73 3.60 0.45
N VAL A 15 -1.43 3.88 0.50
CA VAL A 15 -0.60 3.67 1.68
C VAL A 15 -0.45 5.00 2.38
N LEU A 16 -0.98 5.08 3.60
CA LEU A 16 -0.94 6.27 4.43
C LEU A 16 -0.03 6.07 5.64
N ASN A 17 0.61 7.15 6.09
CA ASN A 17 1.24 7.17 7.41
C ASN A 17 0.21 7.43 8.53
N GLN A 18 0.67 7.52 9.78
CA GLN A 18 -0.19 7.75 10.94
C GLN A 18 -0.85 9.15 10.95
N LEU A 19 -0.31 10.10 10.20
CA LEU A 19 -0.86 11.47 10.05
C LEU A 19 -1.87 11.57 8.89
N GLY A 20 -2.09 10.47 8.14
CA GLY A 20 -2.96 10.45 6.97
C GLY A 20 -2.31 10.92 5.68
N GLU A 21 -0.98 11.11 5.66
CA GLU A 21 -0.25 11.54 4.46
C GLU A 21 0.00 10.36 3.52
N CYS A 22 -0.16 10.60 2.22
CA CYS A 22 0.07 9.59 1.18
C CYS A 22 1.56 9.30 1.01
N LEU A 23 1.95 8.05 1.30
CA LEU A 23 3.30 7.54 1.07
C LEU A 23 3.41 6.79 -0.26
N GLY A 24 2.31 6.21 -0.73
CA GLY A 24 2.31 5.50 -2.00
C GLY A 24 0.97 4.89 -2.38
N PHE A 25 0.97 4.27 -3.55
CA PHE A 25 -0.15 3.68 -4.23
C PHE A 25 0.28 2.35 -4.84
N GLY A 26 -0.58 1.35 -4.74
CA GLY A 26 -0.26 0.04 -5.25
C GLY A 26 -1.46 -0.87 -5.34
N ARG A 27 -1.17 -2.13 -5.63
CA ARG A 27 -2.18 -3.17 -5.83
C ARG A 27 -2.03 -4.27 -4.79
N ALA A 28 -3.13 -4.65 -4.14
CA ALA A 28 -3.15 -5.73 -3.17
C ALA A 28 -2.72 -7.06 -3.81
N LEU A 29 -1.77 -7.76 -3.20
CA LEU A 29 -1.32 -9.07 -3.67
C LEU A 29 -2.21 -10.24 -3.19
N ALA A 30 -2.93 -10.01 -2.10
CA ALA A 30 -3.92 -10.90 -1.51
C ALA A 30 -5.03 -10.06 -0.84
N SER A 31 -6.09 -10.73 -0.40
CA SER A 31 -7.04 -10.12 0.55
C SER A 31 -6.26 -9.62 1.77
N LEU A 32 -6.48 -8.38 2.17
CA LEU A 32 -5.85 -7.81 3.37
C LEU A 32 -6.79 -7.96 4.55
N ASP A 33 -7.13 -9.21 4.84
CA ASP A 33 -7.75 -9.61 6.10
C ASP A 33 -6.67 -9.70 7.19
N SER A 34 -7.12 -9.72 8.45
CA SER A 34 -6.29 -9.69 9.66
C SER A 34 -5.29 -10.86 9.80
N GLN A 35 -5.24 -11.77 8.82
CA GLN A 35 -4.37 -12.95 8.79
C GLN A 35 -3.19 -12.82 7.82
N THR A 36 -2.98 -11.66 7.19
CA THR A 36 -1.81 -11.47 6.32
C THR A 36 -0.53 -11.73 7.14
N LYS A 37 0.19 -12.81 6.81
CA LYS A 37 1.42 -13.19 7.52
C LYS A 37 2.42 -12.04 7.46
N SER A 38 2.99 -11.66 8.60
CA SER A 38 3.88 -10.50 8.75
C SER A 38 5.14 -10.53 7.85
N SER A 39 5.46 -11.68 7.28
CA SER A 39 6.62 -11.88 6.40
C SER A 39 6.32 -11.76 4.89
N GLN A 40 5.07 -11.55 4.49
CA GLN A 40 4.71 -11.46 3.07
C GLN A 40 4.55 -10.02 2.60
N VAL A 41 4.96 -9.75 1.36
CA VAL A 41 4.70 -8.47 0.69
C VAL A 41 3.20 -8.37 0.45
N ALA A 42 2.57 -7.38 1.08
CA ALA A 42 1.11 -7.18 1.01
C ALA A 42 0.66 -6.45 -0.27
N ILE A 43 1.50 -5.53 -0.78
CA ILE A 43 1.14 -4.60 -1.84
C ILE A 43 2.24 -4.58 -2.89
N LYS A 44 1.87 -4.75 -4.17
CA LYS A 44 2.74 -4.46 -5.30
C LYS A 44 2.71 -2.95 -5.54
N ASN A 45 3.85 -2.29 -5.32
CA ASN A 45 4.01 -0.85 -5.54
C ASN A 45 3.74 -0.49 -7.01
N ILE A 46 3.05 0.63 -7.23
CA ILE A 46 2.84 1.28 -8.54
C ILE A 46 3.46 2.67 -8.55
N SER A 47 3.27 3.43 -7.46
CA SER A 47 3.92 4.72 -7.26
C SER A 47 4.15 4.96 -5.78
N ASP A 48 5.28 5.54 -5.41
CA ASP A 48 5.52 6.07 -4.07
C ASP A 48 6.07 7.50 -4.08
N ILE A 49 6.08 8.13 -2.90
CA ILE A 49 6.67 9.46 -2.71
C ILE A 49 8.14 9.51 -3.15
N GLY A 50 8.86 8.38 -3.04
CA GLY A 50 10.23 8.25 -3.51
C GLY A 50 10.35 8.37 -5.03
N ASP A 51 9.36 7.94 -5.81
CA ASP A 51 9.37 8.10 -7.28
C ASP A 51 9.38 9.55 -7.68
N PHE A 52 8.62 10.39 -6.98
CA PHE A 52 8.63 11.83 -7.18
C PHE A 52 9.99 12.42 -6.83
N LEU A 53 10.49 12.13 -5.61
CA LEU A 53 11.78 12.64 -5.13
C LEU A 53 12.98 12.19 -5.99
N ARG A 54 12.90 11.01 -6.61
CA ARG A 54 13.92 10.51 -7.55
C ARG A 54 13.88 11.22 -8.91
N ARG A 55 12.73 11.76 -9.32
CA ARG A 55 12.53 12.45 -10.61
C ARG A 55 12.92 13.93 -10.58
N GLU A 56 12.93 14.56 -9.41
CA GLU A 56 13.33 15.96 -9.25
C GLU A 56 14.86 16.15 -9.10
N ARG A 57 15.66 15.19 -9.60
CA ARG A 57 17.13 15.27 -9.63
C ARG A 57 17.66 15.43 -11.05
#